data_AF-A0A3D2YXD3-F1
#
_entry.id   AF-A0A3D2YXD3-F1
#
_cell.length_a   1.000
_cell.length_b   1.000
_cell.length_c   1.000
_cell.angle_alpha   90.00
_cell.angle_beta   90.00
_cell.angle_gamma   90.00
#
_symmetry.space_group_name_H-M   'P 1'
#
loop_
_entity.id
_entity.type
_entity.pdbx_description
1 polymer ?
#
loop_
_entity_poly.entity_id
_entity_poly.type
_entity_poly.pdbx_seq_one_letter_code
_entity_poly.pdbx_strand_id
1 'polypeptide(L)'
;RYGGDACQSDSDRVELLLKNMEDVPWEERTARFRCVIMVAAPGKSPSRPPLSNEEADPPLSQRGVSGDFAPQSDSSLEPTLAIQSEGKVAGMIQYKAQGDDGFGYDPVFYVPSHDRTFAQLPMEEKNKLSHRARATEKALPLLKALSADS
;
A
#
# COMPACT_ATOMS: atom_id res chain seq x y z
N ARG A 1 -1.81 -13.82 -2.51
CA ARG A 1 -0.54 -13.05 -2.66
C ARG A 1 -0.04 -13.26 -4.08
N TYR A 2 0.74 -12.32 -4.65
CA TYR A 2 1.35 -12.55 -5.96
C TYR A 2 2.18 -13.85 -5.93
N GLY A 3 1.99 -14.72 -6.92
CA GLY A 3 2.59 -16.06 -6.97
C GLY A 3 1.90 -17.15 -6.13
N GLY A 4 0.85 -16.83 -5.37
CA GLY A 4 0.07 -17.83 -4.62
C GLY A 4 0.93 -18.69 -3.68
N ASP A 5 0.59 -19.98 -3.59
CA ASP A 5 1.30 -20.96 -2.77
C ASP A 5 2.70 -21.31 -3.32
N ALA A 6 2.97 -20.95 -4.59
CA ALA A 6 4.27 -21.18 -5.22
C ALA A 6 5.34 -20.17 -4.79
N CYS A 7 4.97 -19.03 -4.18
CA CYS A 7 5.92 -18.00 -3.73
C CYS A 7 5.87 -17.81 -2.21
N GLN A 8 6.82 -18.42 -1.52
CA GLN A 8 6.93 -18.39 -0.06
C GLN A 8 7.77 -17.20 0.42
N SER A 9 8.75 -16.76 -0.36
CA SER A 9 9.66 -15.65 -0.04
C SER A 9 9.38 -14.38 -0.87
N ASP A 10 10.05 -13.27 -0.53
CA ASP A 10 10.06 -12.06 -1.37
C ASP A 10 10.86 -12.30 -2.66
N SER A 11 11.96 -13.05 -2.58
CA SER A 11 12.76 -13.44 -3.74
C SER A 11 11.96 -14.23 -4.76
N ASP A 12 11.13 -15.19 -4.32
CA ASP A 12 10.29 -15.99 -5.23
C ASP A 12 9.32 -15.10 -6.02
N ARG A 13 8.79 -14.06 -5.37
CA ARG A 13 7.87 -13.09 -6.01
C ARG A 13 8.59 -12.20 -6.99
N VAL A 14 9.80 -11.76 -6.64
CA VAL A 14 10.67 -10.97 -7.51
C VAL A 14 11.06 -11.79 -8.75
N GLU A 15 11.47 -13.04 -8.58
CA GLU A 15 11.81 -13.93 -9.69
C GLU A 15 10.61 -14.15 -10.62
N LEU A 16 9.44 -14.45 -10.06
CA LEU A 16 8.21 -14.59 -10.84
C LEU A 16 7.82 -13.30 -11.56
N LEU A 17 7.99 -12.13 -10.92
CA LEU A 17 7.74 -10.83 -11.55
C LEU A 17 8.68 -10.59 -12.74
N LEU A 18 9.98 -10.81 -12.55
CA LEU A 18 10.97 -10.62 -13.61
C LEU A 18 10.72 -11.56 -14.79
N LYS A 19 10.39 -12.82 -14.51
CA LYS A 19 10.01 -13.80 -15.54
C LYS A 19 8.77 -13.35 -16.33
N ASN A 20 7.72 -12.91 -15.64
CA ASN A 20 6.49 -12.45 -16.30
C ASN A 20 6.68 -11.15 -17.11
N MET A 21 7.78 -10.43 -16.87
CA MET A 21 8.13 -9.21 -17.59
C MET A 21 9.32 -9.41 -18.52
N GLU A 22 9.77 -10.64 -18.83
CA GLU A 22 11.01 -10.85 -19.58
C GLU A 22 11.02 -10.18 -20.97
N ASP A 23 9.88 -10.20 -21.66
CA ASP A 23 9.70 -9.60 -22.99
C ASP A 23 9.22 -8.14 -22.96
N VAL A 24 9.03 -7.55 -21.77
CA VAL A 24 8.50 -6.18 -21.65
C VAL A 24 9.63 -5.16 -21.88
N PRO A 25 9.55 -4.31 -22.93
CA PRO A 25 10.56 -3.31 -23.24
C PRO A 25 10.62 -2.24 -22.16
N TRP A 26 11.79 -1.59 -22.01
CA TRP A 26 12.10 -0.71 -20.87
C TRP A 26 11.03 0.37 -20.67
N GLU A 27 10.57 0.98 -21.75
CA GLU A 27 9.61 2.08 -21.76
C GLU A 27 8.25 1.69 -21.14
N GLU A 28 7.91 0.41 -21.15
CA GLU A 28 6.65 -0.14 -20.65
C GLU A 28 6.76 -0.69 -19.22
N ARG A 29 7.96 -0.74 -18.63
CA ARG A 29 8.19 -1.30 -17.27
C ARG A 29 7.83 -0.35 -16.14
N THR A 30 6.98 0.64 -16.39
CA THR A 30 6.59 1.61 -15.36
C THR A 30 5.86 0.95 -14.20
N ALA A 31 6.12 1.40 -12.98
CA ALA A 31 5.51 0.87 -11.78
C ALA A 31 5.29 1.96 -10.73
N ARG A 32 4.45 1.66 -9.73
CA ARG A 32 4.19 2.57 -8.62
C ARG A 32 3.94 1.83 -7.33
N PHE A 33 4.73 2.14 -6.30
CA PHE A 33 4.34 1.78 -4.94
C PHE A 33 3.28 2.73 -4.42
N ARG A 34 2.30 2.19 -3.68
CA ARG A 34 1.19 2.92 -3.06
C ARG A 34 1.01 2.49 -1.61
N CYS A 35 0.81 3.44 -0.73
CA CYS A 35 0.41 3.20 0.67
C CYS A 35 -0.84 4.03 0.93
N VAL A 36 -1.88 3.39 1.45
CA VAL A 36 -3.09 4.05 1.94
C VAL A 36 -3.14 3.82 3.44
N ILE A 37 -3.27 4.89 4.22
CA ILE A 37 -3.52 4.84 5.66
C ILE A 37 -4.98 5.20 5.87
N MET A 38 -5.71 4.31 6.54
CA MET A 38 -7.10 4.54 6.97
C MET A 38 -7.18 4.44 8.49
N VAL A 39 -7.89 5.36 9.11
CA VAL A 39 -8.18 5.35 10.55
C VAL A 39 -9.69 5.33 10.72
N ALA A 40 -10.19 4.32 11.43
CA ALA A 40 -11.59 4.25 11.84
C ALA A 40 -11.72 4.66 13.31
N ALA A 41 -12.76 5.41 13.63
CA ALA A 41 -13.10 5.81 14.99
C ALA A 41 -14.54 5.37 15.30
N PRO A 42 -14.83 4.95 16.54
CA PRO A 42 -16.18 4.59 16.95
C PRO A 42 -17.07 5.85 17.00
N GLY A 43 -18.33 5.74 16.53
CA GLY A 43 -19.36 6.77 16.74
C GLY A 43 -19.24 8.05 15.90
N LYS A 44 -18.36 8.13 14.89
CA LYS A 44 -18.36 9.23 13.91
C LYS A 44 -19.25 8.85 12.72
N SER A 45 -20.00 9.78 12.14
CA SER A 45 -20.66 9.54 10.85
C SER A 45 -19.62 9.70 9.72
N PRO A 46 -19.72 8.93 8.62
CA PRO A 46 -18.69 8.98 7.58
C PRO A 46 -18.78 10.33 6.89
N SER A 47 -17.81 11.22 7.15
CA SER A 47 -17.59 12.35 6.26
C SER A 47 -16.92 11.80 5.00
N ARG A 48 -17.75 11.37 4.04
CA ARG A 48 -17.28 10.89 2.74
C ARG A 48 -16.49 12.03 2.07
N PRO A 49 -15.16 11.90 1.85
CA PRO A 49 -14.49 12.84 0.95
C PRO A 49 -15.05 12.63 -0.46
N PRO A 50 -15.18 13.68 -1.30
CA PRO A 50 -15.63 13.51 -2.67
C PRO A 50 -14.58 12.67 -3.42
N LEU A 51 -14.90 11.39 -3.60
CA LEU A 51 -14.22 10.52 -4.54
C LEU A 51 -14.53 11.06 -5.94
N SER A 52 -13.52 11.58 -6.62
CA SER A 52 -13.56 11.78 -8.07
C SER A 52 -13.85 10.42 -8.72
N ASN A 53 -14.90 10.38 -9.54
CA ASN A 53 -15.39 9.24 -10.31
C ASN A 53 -14.25 8.41 -10.93
N GLU A 54 -14.20 7.11 -10.68
CA GLU A 54 -14.64 6.05 -11.61
C GLU A 54 -14.41 4.64 -11.03
N GLU A 55 -15.42 3.79 -11.26
CA GLU A 55 -15.55 2.33 -11.01
C GLU A 55 -15.50 1.80 -9.57
N ALA A 56 -16.69 1.38 -9.08
CA ALA A 56 -16.90 0.78 -7.78
C ALA A 56 -16.58 -0.73 -7.82
N ASP A 57 -15.61 -1.17 -7.02
CA ASP A 57 -15.47 -2.59 -6.67
C ASP A 57 -16.69 -3.06 -5.85
N PRO A 58 -17.22 -4.27 -6.08
CA PRO A 58 -18.37 -4.79 -5.36
C PRO A 58 -18.07 -5.00 -3.85
N PRO A 59 -19.09 -4.94 -2.98
CA PRO A 59 -18.91 -4.96 -1.53
C PRO A 59 -18.36 -6.30 -1.02
N LEU A 60 -17.53 -6.23 0.02
CA LEU A 60 -16.88 -7.34 0.74
C LEU A 60 -17.84 -8.30 1.47
N SER A 61 -19.13 -8.33 1.14
CA SER A 61 -20.16 -9.06 1.90
C SER A 61 -20.24 -10.56 1.63
N GLN A 62 -19.40 -11.13 0.75
CA GLN A 62 -19.50 -12.55 0.36
C GLN A 62 -18.23 -13.37 0.62
N ARG A 63 -17.64 -13.27 1.82
CA ARG A 63 -16.69 -14.30 2.28
C ARG A 63 -16.66 -14.39 3.82
N GLY A 64 -17.38 -15.37 4.35
CA GLY A 64 -17.36 -15.76 5.76
C GLY A 64 -18.40 -16.85 6.02
N VAL A 65 -17.96 -18.09 6.16
CA VAL A 65 -18.81 -19.24 6.49
C VAL A 65 -19.17 -19.16 7.96
N SER A 66 -20.43 -19.46 8.30
CA SER A 66 -21.01 -19.44 9.63
C SER A 66 -20.16 -20.15 10.68
N GLY A 67 -19.70 -19.40 11.68
CA GLY A 67 -19.36 -19.89 13.01
C GLY A 67 -20.15 -19.05 14.01
N ASP A 68 -20.65 -19.68 15.07
CA ASP A 68 -21.64 -19.17 16.04
C ASP A 68 -21.13 -18.01 16.92
N PHE A 69 -20.66 -16.93 16.31
CA PHE A 69 -20.40 -15.66 16.96
C PHE A 69 -21.53 -14.71 16.54
N ALA A 70 -22.65 -14.75 17.25
CA ALA A 70 -23.60 -13.64 17.20
C ALA A 70 -22.98 -12.50 18.02
N PRO A 71 -22.46 -11.41 17.41
CA PRO A 71 -22.13 -10.25 18.21
C PRO A 71 -23.46 -9.73 18.75
N GLN A 72 -23.58 -9.66 20.08
CA GLN A 72 -24.59 -8.80 20.66
C GLN A 72 -24.20 -7.38 20.26
N SER A 73 -24.84 -6.87 19.21
CA SER A 73 -24.56 -5.58 18.62
C SER A 73 -25.07 -4.48 19.55
N ASP A 74 -24.19 -3.95 20.39
CA ASP A 74 -24.34 -2.58 20.83
C ASP A 74 -24.15 -1.68 19.58
N SER A 75 -25.25 -1.40 18.88
CA SER A 75 -25.32 -0.64 17.62
C SER A 75 -24.87 0.83 17.73
N SER A 76 -24.34 1.26 18.88
CA SER A 76 -24.01 2.66 19.15
C SER A 76 -22.59 3.08 18.74
N LEU A 77 -21.71 2.15 18.34
CA LEU A 77 -20.29 2.43 18.05
C LEU A 77 -19.78 1.75 16.77
N GLU A 78 -20.56 1.77 15.69
CA GLU A 78 -20.08 1.29 14.39
C GLU A 78 -18.79 2.04 13.98
N PRO A 79 -17.68 1.31 13.72
CA PRO A 79 -16.40 1.92 13.39
C PRO A 79 -16.52 2.62 12.03
N THR A 80 -16.30 3.92 12.04
CA THR A 80 -16.47 4.73 10.85
C THR A 80 -15.15 5.35 10.42
N LEU A 81 -14.93 5.39 9.11
CA LEU A 81 -13.75 6.01 8.52
C LEU A 81 -13.66 7.48 8.94
N ALA A 82 -12.64 7.80 9.73
CA ALA A 82 -12.36 9.14 10.23
C ALA A 82 -11.28 9.83 9.39
N ILE A 83 -10.27 9.08 8.93
CA ILE A 83 -9.13 9.60 8.18
C ILE A 83 -8.78 8.65 7.05
N GLN A 84 -8.47 9.22 5.88
CA GLN A 84 -7.82 8.51 4.78
C GLN A 84 -6.68 9.36 4.24
N SER A 85 -5.53 8.74 3.97
CA SER A 85 -4.41 9.39 3.27
C SER A 85 -3.69 8.40 2.36
N GLU A 86 -3.10 8.90 1.27
CA GLU A 86 -2.38 8.08 0.29
C GLU A 86 -1.02 8.68 -0.06
N GLY A 87 0.01 7.83 -0.05
CA GLY A 87 1.35 8.12 -0.55
C GLY A 87 1.69 7.22 -1.74
N LYS A 88 2.41 7.79 -2.71
CA LYS A 88 2.75 7.13 -3.98
C LYS A 88 4.21 7.42 -4.32
N VAL A 89 4.89 6.44 -4.92
CA VAL A 89 6.19 6.66 -5.58
C VAL A 89 6.16 5.96 -6.93
N ALA A 90 6.38 6.72 -8.00
CA ALA A 90 6.53 6.19 -9.35
C ALA A 90 7.98 5.76 -9.57
N GLY A 91 8.15 4.71 -10.36
CA GLY A 91 9.44 4.14 -10.72
C GLY A 91 9.29 3.17 -11.88
N MET A 92 10.27 2.30 -12.04
CA MET A 92 10.30 1.30 -13.10
C MET A 92 10.73 -0.05 -12.52
N ILE A 93 10.35 -1.15 -13.16
CA ILE A 93 10.84 -2.49 -12.79
C ILE A 93 12.13 -2.76 -13.56
N GLN A 94 13.20 -3.06 -12.86
CA GLN A 94 14.49 -3.40 -13.44
C GLN A 94 14.43 -4.79 -14.12
N TYR A 95 15.40 -5.09 -14.99
CA TYR A 95 15.52 -6.42 -15.60
C TYR A 95 16.07 -7.49 -14.65
N LYS A 96 16.77 -7.06 -13.60
CA LYS A 96 17.37 -7.92 -12.58
C LYS A 96 17.27 -7.25 -11.21
N ALA A 97 17.19 -8.06 -10.17
CA ALA A 97 17.31 -7.57 -8.79
C ALA A 97 18.69 -6.94 -8.56
N GLN A 98 18.72 -5.82 -7.83
CA GLN A 98 19.93 -5.11 -7.44
C GLN A 98 19.76 -4.52 -6.04
N GLY A 99 20.77 -4.67 -5.18
CA GLY A 99 20.75 -4.24 -3.78
C GLY A 99 20.19 -5.31 -2.84
N ASP A 100 20.65 -5.28 -1.60
CA ASP A 100 20.37 -6.30 -0.58
C ASP A 100 19.54 -5.76 0.59
N ASP A 101 19.29 -4.44 0.63
CA ASP A 101 18.51 -3.79 1.68
C ASP A 101 17.02 -3.73 1.34
N GLY A 102 16.18 -3.63 2.36
CA GLY A 102 14.74 -3.47 2.19
C GLY A 102 13.97 -4.79 2.18
N PHE A 103 12.80 -4.79 1.51
CA PHE A 103 11.88 -5.94 1.50
C PHE A 103 10.97 -5.93 0.27
N GLY A 104 10.28 -7.03 0.03
CA GLY A 104 9.33 -7.16 -1.08
C GLY A 104 9.99 -6.94 -2.44
N TYR A 105 9.52 -5.93 -3.17
CA TYR A 105 9.97 -5.63 -4.54
C TYR A 105 11.04 -4.53 -4.61
N ASP A 106 11.57 -4.09 -3.46
CA ASP A 106 12.61 -3.05 -3.41
C ASP A 106 13.83 -3.34 -4.32
N PRO A 107 14.32 -4.59 -4.45
CA PRO A 107 15.48 -4.90 -5.31
C PRO A 107 15.25 -4.72 -6.80
N VAL A 108 13.99 -4.68 -7.25
CA VAL A 108 13.66 -4.49 -8.67
C VAL A 108 12.97 -3.16 -8.95
N PHE A 109 12.55 -2.43 -7.92
CA PHE A 109 11.92 -1.13 -8.10
C PHE A 109 12.98 -0.04 -8.28
N TYR A 110 13.26 0.31 -9.53
CA TYR A 110 14.16 1.39 -9.93
C TYR A 110 13.48 2.76 -9.78
N VAL A 111 14.22 3.72 -9.23
CA VAL A 111 13.79 5.09 -9.01
C VAL A 111 14.62 6.01 -9.93
N PRO A 112 14.07 6.48 -11.07
CA PRO A 112 14.83 7.29 -12.03
C PRO A 112 15.47 8.54 -11.44
N SER A 113 14.83 9.18 -10.45
CA SER A 113 15.36 10.40 -9.83
C SER A 113 16.59 10.17 -8.94
N HIS A 114 16.93 8.92 -8.61
CA HIS A 114 18.10 8.56 -7.79
C HIS A 114 19.04 7.59 -8.52
N ASP A 115 18.70 7.21 -9.75
CA ASP A 115 19.43 6.25 -10.58
C ASP A 115 19.77 4.92 -9.87
N ARG A 116 18.86 4.46 -8.99
CA ARG A 116 19.07 3.30 -8.12
C ARG A 116 17.76 2.57 -7.84
N THR A 117 17.84 1.30 -7.45
CA THR A 117 16.70 0.57 -6.90
C THR A 117 16.43 1.00 -5.45
N PHE A 118 15.22 0.77 -4.95
CA PHE A 118 14.91 1.04 -3.53
C PHE A 118 15.80 0.24 -2.57
N ALA A 119 16.25 -0.95 -2.96
CA ALA A 119 17.17 -1.78 -2.17
C ALA A 119 18.62 -1.28 -2.18
N GLN A 120 18.96 -0.33 -3.04
CA GLN A 120 20.26 0.33 -3.09
C GLN A 120 20.25 1.71 -2.41
N LEU A 121 19.07 2.20 -2.01
CA LEU A 121 18.95 3.49 -1.32
C LEU A 121 19.29 3.32 0.16
N PRO A 122 20.12 4.21 0.73
CA PRO A 122 20.32 4.26 2.17
C PRO A 122 18.99 4.39 2.90
N MET A 123 18.88 3.75 4.07
CA MET A 123 17.65 3.74 4.88
C MET A 123 17.11 5.15 5.13
N GLU A 124 17.99 6.13 5.37
CA GLU A 124 17.59 7.52 5.60
C GLU A 124 16.91 8.15 4.38
N GLU A 125 17.42 7.91 3.18
CA GLU A 125 16.82 8.41 1.93
C GLU A 125 15.49 7.71 1.64
N LYS A 126 15.45 6.38 1.83
CA LYS A 126 14.23 5.58 1.68
C LYS A 126 13.12 6.07 2.62
N ASN A 127 13.46 6.41 3.85
CA ASN A 127 12.51 6.93 4.85
C ASN A 127 11.97 8.32 4.51
N LYS A 128 12.65 9.10 3.67
CA LYS A 128 12.15 10.39 3.17
C LYS A 128 11.35 10.22 1.87
N LEU A 129 11.74 9.27 1.02
CA LEU A 129 11.18 9.12 -0.32
C LEU A 129 9.97 8.19 -0.38
N SER A 130 9.90 7.19 0.50
CA SER A 130 8.97 6.06 0.33
C SER A 130 7.50 6.50 0.31
N HIS A 131 6.70 5.71 -0.41
CA HIS A 131 5.25 5.86 -0.46
C HIS A 131 4.62 5.79 0.95
N ARG A 132 5.22 5.03 1.87
CA ARG A 132 4.83 4.98 3.29
C ARG A 132 5.09 6.30 3.99
N ALA A 133 6.30 6.86 3.87
CA ALA A 133 6.64 8.15 4.44
C ALA A 133 5.67 9.25 3.97
N ARG A 134 5.42 9.32 2.66
CA ARG A 134 4.46 10.26 2.05
C ARG A 134 3.02 10.08 2.54
N ALA A 135 2.59 8.83 2.80
CA ALA A 135 1.27 8.57 3.37
C ALA A 135 1.22 9.05 4.82
N THR A 136 2.24 8.73 5.62
CA THR A 136 2.35 9.12 7.04
C THR A 136 2.43 10.64 7.20
N GLU A 137 3.22 11.34 6.40
CA GLU A 137 3.31 12.81 6.40
C GLU A 137 1.94 13.46 6.20
N LYS A 138 1.12 12.90 5.31
CA LYS A 138 -0.26 13.35 5.07
C LYS A 138 -1.22 12.94 6.19
N ALA A 139 -1.03 11.77 6.78
CA ALA A 139 -1.84 11.28 7.88
C ALA A 139 -1.60 12.06 9.18
N LEU A 140 -0.36 12.47 9.43
CA LEU A 140 0.08 13.07 10.70
C LEU A 140 -0.74 14.30 11.13
N PRO A 141 -1.00 15.33 10.29
CA PRO A 141 -1.85 16.45 10.68
C PRO A 141 -3.30 16.03 10.95
N LEU A 142 -3.83 15.06 10.19
CA LEU A 142 -5.20 14.55 10.38
C LEU A 142 -5.33 13.78 11.70
N LEU A 143 -4.32 12.97 12.03
CA LEU A 143 -4.23 12.26 13.30
C LEU A 143 -4.15 13.21 14.50
N LYS A 144 -3.35 14.29 14.38
CA LYS A 144 -3.25 15.31 15.43
C LYS A 144 -4.59 16.01 15.66
N ALA A 145 -5.30 16.38 14.59
CA ALA A 145 -6.64 16.96 14.69
C ALA A 145 -7.61 16.00 15.39
N LEU A 146 -7.58 14.71 15.02
CA LEU A 146 -8.43 13.69 15.64
C LEU A 146 -8.15 13.51 17.15
N SER A 147 -6.88 13.59 17.57
CA SER A 147 -6.49 13.49 18.98
C SER A 147 -6.79 14.75 19.80
N ALA A 148 -6.93 15.92 19.17
CA ALA A 148 -7.27 17.17 19.85
C ALA A 148 -8.78 17.30 20.11
N ASP A 149 -9.60 16.58 19.33
CA ASP A 149 -11.05 16.51 19.47
C ASP A 149 -11.54 15.43 20.47
N SER A 150 -10.62 14.72 21.14
CA SER A 150 -10.90 13.64 22.11
C SER A 150 -10.54 14.06 23.53
#